data_AF-A0A831QH05-F1
#
_entry.id   AF-A0A831QH05-F1
#
_cell.length_a   1.000
_cell.length_b   1.000
_cell.length_c   1.000
_cell.angle_alpha   90.00
_cell.angle_beta   90.00
_cell.angle_gamma   90.00
#
_symmetry.space_group_name_H-M   'P 1'
#
loop_
_entity.id
_entity.type
_entity.pdbx_description
1 polymer ?
#
loop_
_entity_poly.entity_id
_entity_poly.type
_entity_poly.pdbx_seq_one_letter_code
_entity_poly.pdbx_strand_id
1 'polypeptide(L)'
;MFELEESTRILFTIAGSAIAVATHFPYIIHTIRGETKPHAFSWLIWALLSAIAFAGQVVSSGGPGSWITGLMCIISASVFFLALIKGERNITRFDLCCLVFSLSAIFVWILTDVPLWSIVLVTIIDAVAFAPTFRKSYSRPDQETVVTYIGNIAKWTLSLLALDSRSLTTSLYPLSLVVSNSAFAVLIFVRRSLLSKRNRSWASHDLISIGYTLKILFWKPGCKSGTHGQETGIFPPLRSLRRPWLRSLRILALALSCSRAKMTPLREHPVPLPNNKYRFWTRVFGGKKE
;
A
#
# COMPACT_ATOMS: atom_id res chain seq x y z
N MET A 1 30.18 13.62 12.39
CA MET A 1 29.28 12.68 11.67
C MET A 1 29.05 11.53 12.64
N PHE A 2 27.83 11.27 13.11
CA PHE A 2 27.57 10.21 14.10
C PHE A 2 27.78 8.84 13.42
N GLU A 3 28.93 8.20 13.66
CA GLU A 3 29.11 6.79 13.33
C GLU A 3 28.40 5.97 14.41
N LEU A 4 27.30 5.33 14.02
CA LEU A 4 26.56 4.43 14.91
C LEU A 4 27.40 3.18 15.15
N GLU A 5 27.26 2.54 16.30
CA GLU A 5 27.81 1.20 16.50
C GLU A 5 27.15 0.20 15.53
N GLU A 6 27.89 -0.84 15.13
CA GLU A 6 27.38 -1.90 14.23
C GLU A 6 26.13 -2.58 14.79
N SER A 7 26.12 -2.84 16.10
CA SER A 7 24.97 -3.35 16.86
C SER A 7 23.71 -2.50 16.64
N THR A 8 23.84 -1.18 16.64
CA THR A 8 22.73 -0.24 16.45
C THR A 8 22.21 -0.26 15.02
N ARG A 9 23.10 -0.36 14.02
CA ARG A 9 22.71 -0.48 12.60
C ARG A 9 21.95 -1.78 12.33
N ILE A 10 22.38 -2.88 12.95
CA ILE A 10 21.68 -4.17 12.88
C ILE A 10 20.29 -4.06 13.52
N LEU A 11 20.16 -3.43 14.70
CA LEU A 11 18.86 -3.21 15.34
C LEU A 11 17.90 -2.41 14.45
N PHE A 12 18.38 -1.33 13.83
CA PHE A 12 17.58 -0.56 12.86
C PHE A 12 17.18 -1.39 11.63
N THR A 13 18.08 -2.25 11.14
CA THR A 13 17.80 -3.14 10.02
C THR A 13 16.73 -4.17 10.37
N ILE A 14 16.81 -4.78 11.56
CA ILE A 14 15.82 -5.74 12.06
C ILE A 14 14.46 -5.05 12.22
N ALA A 15 14.42 -3.89 12.87
CA ALA A 15 13.19 -3.13 13.06
C ALA A 15 12.57 -2.70 11.71
N GLY A 16 13.38 -2.19 10.78
CA GLY A 16 12.93 -1.80 9.45
C GLY A 16 12.42 -2.99 8.63
N SER A 17 13.08 -4.15 8.75
CA SER A 17 12.65 -5.40 8.11
C SER A 17 11.34 -5.95 8.70
N ALA A 18 11.15 -5.83 10.01
CA ALA A 18 9.87 -6.18 10.65
C ALA A 18 8.73 -5.29 10.14
N ILE A 19 8.96 -3.97 10.03
CA ILE A 19 7.98 -3.02 9.47
C ILE A 19 7.70 -3.33 8.00
N ALA A 20 8.75 -3.64 7.22
CA ALA A 20 8.64 -4.06 5.82
C ALA A 20 7.66 -5.23 5.65
N VAL A 21 7.87 -6.30 6.42
CA VAL A 21 7.01 -7.49 6.41
C VAL A 21 5.62 -7.15 6.91
N ALA A 22 5.49 -6.49 8.06
CA ALA A 22 4.18 -6.15 8.64
C ALA A 22 3.32 -5.28 7.70
N THR A 23 3.94 -4.39 6.94
CA THR A 23 3.25 -3.51 5.99
C THR A 23 2.76 -4.26 4.74
N HIS A 24 3.53 -5.22 4.23
CA HIS A 24 3.21 -5.92 2.98
C HIS A 24 2.47 -7.25 3.20
N PHE A 25 2.58 -7.83 4.39
CA PHE A 25 2.00 -9.13 4.72
C PHE A 25 0.47 -9.17 4.53
N PRO A 26 -0.32 -8.18 4.99
CA PRO A 26 -1.75 -8.16 4.72
C PRO A 26 -2.04 -8.15 3.22
N TYR A 27 -1.30 -7.35 2.44
CA TYR A 27 -1.47 -7.25 0.99
C TYR A 27 -1.24 -8.60 0.29
N ILE A 28 -0.21 -9.34 0.70
CA ILE A 28 0.08 -10.68 0.19
C ILE A 28 -1.08 -11.63 0.53
N ILE A 29 -1.56 -11.64 1.78
CA ILE A 29 -2.70 -12.49 2.18
C ILE A 29 -3.96 -12.16 1.38
N HIS A 30 -4.32 -10.89 1.27
CA HIS A 30 -5.50 -10.45 0.51
C HIS A 30 -5.39 -10.84 -0.97
N THR A 31 -4.17 -10.82 -1.52
CA THR A 31 -3.91 -11.30 -2.88
C THR A 31 -4.07 -12.83 -2.99
N ILE A 32 -3.54 -13.61 -2.04
CA ILE A 32 -3.72 -15.06 -2.01
C ILE A 32 -5.21 -15.41 -1.90
N ARG A 33 -5.99 -14.64 -1.14
CA ARG A 33 -7.45 -14.82 -1.02
C ARG A 33 -8.25 -14.33 -2.24
N GLY A 34 -7.60 -13.65 -3.19
CA GLY A 34 -8.26 -13.08 -4.37
C GLY A 34 -9.09 -11.81 -4.08
N GLU A 35 -8.96 -11.24 -2.88
CA GLU A 35 -9.63 -10.00 -2.47
C GLU A 35 -8.95 -8.78 -3.11
N THR A 36 -7.64 -8.88 -3.38
CA THR A 36 -6.85 -7.87 -4.10
C THR A 36 -6.24 -8.49 -5.36
N LYS A 37 -6.32 -7.77 -6.48
CA LYS A 37 -5.71 -8.18 -7.74
C LYS A 37 -4.55 -7.24 -8.08
N PRO A 38 -3.30 -7.58 -7.70
CA PRO A 38 -2.14 -6.78 -8.04
C PRO A 38 -1.94 -6.69 -9.56
N HIS A 39 -1.45 -5.55 -10.02
CA HIS A 39 -1.03 -5.37 -11.39
C HIS A 39 0.36 -5.98 -11.59
N ALA A 40 0.46 -7.12 -12.29
CA ALA A 40 1.70 -7.89 -12.36
C ALA A 40 2.88 -7.04 -12.89
N PHE A 41 2.66 -6.25 -13.93
CA PHE A 41 3.72 -5.48 -14.57
C PHE A 41 4.36 -4.43 -13.64
N SER A 42 3.56 -3.82 -12.76
CA SER A 42 4.06 -2.80 -11.82
C SER A 42 4.93 -3.43 -10.74
N TRP A 43 4.55 -4.62 -10.24
CA TRP A 43 5.34 -5.37 -9.28
C TRP A 43 6.64 -5.91 -9.88
N LEU A 44 6.65 -6.25 -11.17
CA LEU A 44 7.89 -6.57 -11.90
C LEU A 44 8.83 -5.37 -11.94
N ILE A 45 8.32 -4.18 -12.27
CA ILE A 45 9.12 -2.95 -12.29
C ILE A 45 9.72 -2.70 -10.91
N TRP A 46 8.93 -2.72 -9.83
CA TRP A 46 9.45 -2.51 -8.47
C TRP A 46 10.47 -3.57 -8.03
N ALA A 47 10.29 -4.83 -8.44
CA ALA A 47 11.27 -5.87 -8.20
C ALA A 47 12.60 -5.56 -8.91
N LEU A 48 12.56 -5.15 -10.18
CA LEU A 48 13.76 -4.78 -10.95
C LEU A 48 14.46 -3.54 -10.37
N LEU A 49 13.70 -2.48 -10.05
CA LEU A 49 14.26 -1.26 -9.45
C LEU A 49 14.92 -1.57 -8.11
N SER A 50 14.27 -2.37 -7.27
CA SER A 50 14.81 -2.80 -5.97
C SER A 50 16.05 -3.69 -6.13
N ALA A 51 16.08 -4.57 -7.14
CA ALA A 51 17.23 -5.42 -7.43
C ALA A 51 18.46 -4.60 -7.83
N ILE A 52 18.28 -3.64 -8.75
CA ILE A 52 19.35 -2.73 -9.20
C ILE A 52 19.82 -1.84 -8.04
N ALA A 53 18.89 -1.29 -7.27
CA ALA A 53 19.21 -0.47 -6.11
C ALA A 53 19.99 -1.26 -5.04
N PHE A 54 19.56 -2.49 -4.75
CA PHE A 54 20.24 -3.37 -3.81
C PHE A 54 21.64 -3.74 -4.31
N ALA A 55 21.78 -4.12 -5.58
CA ALA A 55 23.08 -4.39 -6.17
C ALA A 55 24.02 -3.17 -6.05
N GLY A 56 23.51 -1.97 -6.38
CA GLY A 56 24.29 -0.73 -6.28
C GLY A 56 24.72 -0.41 -4.85
N GLN A 57 23.86 -0.72 -3.87
CA GLN A 57 24.21 -0.63 -2.46
C GLN A 57 25.28 -1.64 -2.05
N VAL A 58 25.16 -2.90 -2.47
CA VAL A 58 26.14 -3.96 -2.13
C VAL A 58 27.53 -3.62 -2.66
N VAL A 59 27.65 -3.22 -3.93
CA VAL A 59 28.97 -2.86 -4.50
C VAL A 59 29.56 -1.59 -3.91
N SER A 60 28.73 -0.74 -3.31
CA SER A 60 29.15 0.53 -2.68
C SER A 60 29.30 0.40 -1.16
N SER A 61 29.40 -0.82 -0.62
CA SER A 61 29.52 -1.09 0.82
C SER A 61 28.38 -0.50 1.65
N GLY A 62 27.14 -0.70 1.21
CA GLY A 62 25.94 -0.18 1.87
C GLY A 62 25.61 -0.84 3.22
N GLY A 63 26.21 -2.00 3.53
CA GLY A 63 26.09 -2.62 4.86
C GLY A 63 24.68 -3.11 5.22
N PRO A 64 24.35 -3.21 6.52
CA PRO A 64 23.05 -3.69 7.01
C PRO A 64 21.85 -2.90 6.45
N GLY A 65 21.99 -1.59 6.24
CA GLY A 65 20.93 -0.76 5.66
C GLY A 65 20.46 -1.19 4.27
N SER A 66 21.34 -1.86 3.51
CA SER A 66 20.99 -2.40 2.18
C SER A 66 20.07 -3.62 2.24
N TRP A 67 20.05 -4.35 3.36
CA TRP A 67 19.27 -5.59 3.49
C TRP A 67 17.77 -5.33 3.39
N ILE A 68 17.31 -4.15 3.81
CA ILE A 68 15.91 -3.73 3.66
C ILE A 68 15.54 -3.58 2.18
N THR A 69 16.44 -3.06 1.35
CA THR A 69 16.25 -2.96 -0.11
C THR A 69 16.21 -4.35 -0.74
N GLY A 70 17.12 -5.24 -0.33
CA GLY A 70 17.12 -6.64 -0.77
C GLY A 70 15.83 -7.38 -0.38
N LEU A 71 15.35 -7.17 0.85
CA LEU A 71 14.06 -7.71 1.31
C LEU A 71 12.89 -7.18 0.46
N MET A 72 12.90 -5.89 0.11
CA MET A 72 11.88 -5.32 -0.79
C MET A 72 11.92 -5.91 -2.19
N CYS A 73 13.11 -6.23 -2.71
CA CYS A 73 13.25 -6.97 -3.97
C CYS A 73 12.54 -8.33 -3.87
N ILE A 74 12.79 -9.10 -2.80
CA ILE A 74 12.17 -10.42 -2.59
C ILE A 74 10.65 -10.30 -2.44
N ILE A 75 10.16 -9.36 -1.63
CA ILE A 75 8.72 -9.13 -1.45
C ILE A 75 8.06 -8.75 -2.77
N SER A 76 8.65 -7.82 -3.52
CA SER A 76 8.09 -7.36 -4.79
C SER A 76 8.08 -8.47 -5.84
N ALA A 77 9.15 -9.27 -5.93
CA ALA A 77 9.21 -10.43 -6.80
C ALA A 77 8.15 -11.48 -6.41
N SER A 78 7.98 -11.73 -5.10
CA SER A 78 6.97 -12.67 -4.59
C SER A 78 5.55 -12.23 -4.97
N VAL A 79 5.24 -10.94 -4.84
CA VAL A 79 3.95 -10.39 -5.24
C VAL A 79 3.79 -10.44 -6.76
N PHE A 80 4.85 -10.20 -7.54
CA PHE A 80 4.82 -10.36 -8.99
C PHE A 80 4.42 -11.77 -9.41
N PHE A 81 5.08 -12.81 -8.87
CA PHE A 81 4.73 -14.20 -9.19
C PHE A 81 3.30 -14.54 -8.77
N LEU A 82 2.84 -14.02 -7.63
CA LEU A 82 1.46 -14.20 -7.21
C LEU A 82 0.47 -13.46 -8.15
N ALA A 83 0.84 -12.26 -8.63
CA ALA A 83 0.08 -11.49 -9.60
C ALA A 83 0.00 -12.18 -10.97
N LEU A 84 1.03 -12.95 -11.35
CA LEU A 84 0.99 -13.79 -12.54
C LEU A 84 -0.05 -14.92 -12.43
N ILE A 85 -0.55 -15.25 -11.25
CA ILE A 85 -1.59 -16.28 -11.06
C ILE A 85 -2.96 -15.63 -10.80
N LYS A 86 -3.00 -14.64 -9.90
CA LYS A 86 -4.24 -14.07 -9.35
C LYS A 86 -4.46 -12.58 -9.66
N GLY A 87 -3.50 -11.94 -10.31
CA GLY A 87 -3.49 -10.51 -10.56
C GLY A 87 -4.15 -10.08 -11.87
N GLU A 88 -4.16 -8.77 -12.08
CA GLU A 88 -4.56 -8.14 -13.34
C GLU A 88 -3.36 -8.06 -14.29
N ARG A 89 -3.61 -8.33 -15.58
CA ARG A 89 -2.60 -8.34 -16.64
C ARG A 89 -2.81 -7.25 -17.70
N ASN A 90 -3.45 -6.14 -17.32
CA ASN A 90 -3.77 -5.08 -18.27
C ASN A 90 -2.56 -4.17 -18.52
N ILE A 91 -1.71 -4.54 -19.48
CA ILE A 91 -0.47 -3.82 -19.78
C ILE A 91 -0.79 -2.46 -20.43
N THR A 92 -0.41 -1.38 -19.77
CA THR A 92 -0.50 -0.04 -20.37
C THR A 92 0.81 0.33 -21.09
N ARG A 93 0.73 1.26 -22.06
CA ARG A 93 1.93 1.80 -22.72
C ARG A 93 2.90 2.45 -21.73
N PHE A 94 2.37 3.02 -20.65
CA PHE A 94 3.16 3.61 -19.58
C PHE A 94 3.97 2.53 -18.83
N ASP A 95 3.37 1.40 -18.50
CA ASP A 95 4.07 0.28 -17.85
C ASP A 95 5.19 -0.27 -18.73
N LEU A 96 4.94 -0.41 -20.03
CA LEU A 96 5.96 -0.87 -20.97
C LEU A 96 7.13 0.11 -21.07
N CYS A 97 6.84 1.42 -21.11
CA CYS A 97 7.84 2.47 -21.10
C CYS A 97 8.71 2.38 -19.83
N CYS A 98 8.09 2.31 -18.65
CA CYS A 98 8.80 2.16 -17.38
C CYS A 98 9.65 0.89 -17.31
N LEU A 99 9.17 -0.22 -17.88
CA LEU A 99 9.94 -1.47 -17.94
C LEU A 99 11.17 -1.36 -18.86
N VAL A 100 11.02 -0.76 -20.04
CA VAL A 100 12.16 -0.56 -20.96
C VAL A 100 13.20 0.34 -20.30
N PHE A 101 12.78 1.42 -19.65
CA PHE A 101 13.69 2.30 -18.92
C PHE A 101 14.35 1.59 -17.73
N SER A 102 13.63 0.75 -16.97
CA SER A 102 14.23 0.03 -15.85
C SER A 102 15.29 -0.97 -16.31
N LEU A 103 15.06 -1.68 -17.42
CA LEU A 103 16.05 -2.55 -18.03
C LEU A 103 17.25 -1.77 -18.58
N SER A 104 17.03 -0.58 -19.14
CA SER A 104 18.11 0.28 -19.62
C SER A 104 19.07 0.72 -18.51
N ALA A 105 18.62 0.79 -17.25
CA ALA A 105 19.50 1.09 -16.12
C ALA A 105 20.59 0.04 -15.90
N ILE A 106 20.34 -1.22 -16.26
CA ILE A 106 21.37 -2.27 -16.24
C ILE A 106 22.43 -1.98 -17.32
N PHE A 107 21.99 -1.62 -18.53
CA PHE A 107 22.90 -1.25 -19.62
C PHE A 107 23.73 -0.01 -19.28
N VAL A 108 23.12 1.02 -18.68
CA VAL A 108 23.84 2.22 -18.22
C VAL A 108 24.92 1.86 -17.22
N TRP A 109 24.66 0.92 -16.30
CA TRP A 109 25.69 0.47 -15.37
C TRP A 109 26.86 -0.15 -16.13
N ILE A 110 26.59 -1.14 -16.98
CA ILE A 110 27.64 -1.89 -17.69
C ILE A 110 28.51 -0.96 -18.56
N LEU A 111 27.91 0.08 -19.16
CA LEU A 111 28.64 1.02 -20.02
C LEU A 111 29.47 2.04 -19.25
N THR A 112 29.04 2.43 -18.04
CA THR A 112 29.70 3.50 -17.28
C THR A 112 30.66 2.98 -16.22
N ASP A 113 30.59 1.69 -15.86
CA ASP A 113 31.28 1.06 -14.72
C ASP A 113 31.07 1.79 -13.38
N VAL A 114 30.12 2.74 -13.33
CA VAL A 114 29.83 3.58 -12.17
C VAL A 114 28.37 3.34 -11.76
N PRO A 115 28.10 2.69 -10.61
CA PRO A 115 26.74 2.32 -10.21
C PRO A 115 25.80 3.52 -10.01
N LEU A 116 26.35 4.70 -9.74
CA LEU A 116 25.58 5.91 -9.44
C LEU A 116 24.57 6.28 -10.52
N TRP A 117 24.94 6.18 -11.81
CA TRP A 117 24.05 6.57 -12.91
C TRP A 117 22.82 5.67 -13.00
N SER A 118 23.00 4.38 -12.75
CA SER A 118 21.91 3.42 -12.67
C SER A 118 21.00 3.70 -11.48
N ILE A 119 21.57 4.04 -10.32
CA ILE A 119 20.81 4.45 -9.13
C ILE A 119 19.99 5.72 -9.39
N VAL A 120 20.56 6.72 -10.07
CA VAL A 120 19.83 7.94 -10.47
C VAL A 120 18.67 7.58 -11.40
N LEU A 121 18.91 6.74 -12.41
CA LEU A 121 17.88 6.36 -13.36
C LEU A 121 16.73 5.57 -12.72
N VAL A 122 17.04 4.55 -11.90
CA VAL A 122 15.99 3.79 -11.19
C VAL A 122 15.21 4.67 -10.20
N THR A 123 15.88 5.65 -9.58
CA THR A 123 15.22 6.62 -8.69
C THR A 123 14.22 7.49 -9.44
N ILE A 124 14.58 7.97 -10.64
CA ILE A 124 13.68 8.74 -11.50
C ILE A 124 12.50 7.89 -11.96
N ILE A 125 12.75 6.66 -12.39
CA ILE A 125 11.70 5.74 -12.84
C ILE A 125 10.72 5.44 -11.71
N ASP A 126 11.21 5.20 -10.48
CA ASP A 126 10.37 4.97 -9.31
C ASP A 126 9.48 6.19 -8.98
N ALA A 127 10.06 7.39 -9.02
CA ALA A 127 9.32 8.64 -8.81
C ALA A 127 8.23 8.85 -9.88
N VAL A 128 8.54 8.56 -11.15
CA VAL A 128 7.57 8.62 -12.26
C VAL A 128 6.49 7.56 -12.09
N ALA A 129 6.84 6.35 -11.66
CA ALA A 129 5.89 5.27 -11.37
C ALA A 129 4.93 5.61 -10.21
N PHE A 130 5.30 6.54 -9.33
CA PHE A 130 4.42 7.07 -8.29
C PHE A 130 3.36 8.06 -8.83
N ALA A 131 3.57 8.68 -9.99
CA ALA A 131 2.70 9.73 -10.52
C ALA A 131 1.22 9.31 -10.72
N PRO A 132 0.90 8.10 -11.24
CA PRO A 132 -0.48 7.62 -11.32
C PRO A 132 -1.16 7.55 -9.94
N THR A 133 -0.40 7.14 -8.91
CA THR A 133 -0.87 7.08 -7.53
C THR A 133 -1.20 8.48 -7.02
N PHE A 134 -0.29 9.45 -7.18
CA PHE A 134 -0.55 10.86 -6.82
C PHE A 134 -1.83 11.41 -7.50
N ARG A 135 -2.00 11.14 -8.80
CA ARG A 135 -3.17 11.58 -9.57
C ARG A 135 -4.48 10.94 -9.06
N LYS A 136 -4.47 9.64 -8.80
CA LYS A 136 -5.64 8.89 -8.31
C LYS A 136 -6.06 9.41 -6.92
N SER A 137 -5.10 9.51 -6.01
CA SER A 137 -5.34 9.84 -4.61
C SER A 137 -5.69 11.30 -4.38
N TYR A 138 -5.26 12.21 -5.26
CA TYR A 138 -5.77 13.58 -5.28
C TYR A 138 -7.29 13.61 -5.53
N SER A 139 -7.80 12.72 -6.39
CA SER A 139 -9.21 12.66 -6.76
C SER A 139 -10.05 11.88 -5.74
N ARG A 140 -9.51 10.78 -5.20
CA ARG A 140 -10.15 9.89 -4.22
C ARG A 140 -9.19 9.55 -3.07
N PRO A 141 -8.96 10.47 -2.12
CA PRO A 141 -7.98 10.28 -1.04
C PRO A 141 -8.42 9.26 0.02
N ASP A 142 -9.69 8.87 0.04
CA ASP A 142 -10.32 7.91 0.94
C ASP A 142 -9.97 6.45 0.62
N GLN A 143 -9.63 6.16 -0.64
CA GLN A 143 -9.33 4.80 -1.10
C GLN A 143 -7.92 4.31 -0.71
N GLU A 144 -7.08 5.19 -0.17
CA GLU A 144 -5.69 4.88 0.18
C GLU A 144 -5.51 4.72 1.69
N THR A 145 -4.75 3.70 2.09
CA THR A 145 -4.46 3.42 3.50
C THR A 145 -3.21 4.17 3.95
N VAL A 146 -3.40 5.27 4.70
CA VAL A 146 -2.30 6.14 5.17
C VAL A 146 -1.24 5.38 5.99
N VAL A 147 -1.67 4.38 6.77
CA VAL A 147 -0.79 3.54 7.60
C VAL A 147 0.32 2.87 6.78
N THR A 148 0.01 2.44 5.54
CA THR A 148 0.98 1.81 4.63
C THR A 148 2.11 2.77 4.25
N TYR A 149 1.78 4.04 4.02
CA TYR A 149 2.77 5.07 3.67
C TYR A 149 3.62 5.48 4.87
N ILE A 150 3.02 5.57 6.07
CA ILE A 150 3.76 5.81 7.33
C ILE A 150 4.73 4.65 7.59
N GLY A 151 4.29 3.40 7.43
CA GLY A 151 5.16 2.23 7.55
C GLY A 151 6.33 2.26 6.56
N ASN A 152 6.09 2.68 5.31
CA ASN A 152 7.15 2.85 4.33
C ASN A 152 8.13 3.97 4.70
N ILE A 153 7.66 5.13 5.18
CA ILE A 153 8.53 6.22 5.66
C ILE A 153 9.42 5.71 6.80
N ALA A 154 8.85 5.03 7.79
CA ALA A 154 9.59 4.49 8.94
C ALA A 154 10.64 3.48 8.50
N LYS A 155 10.26 2.49 7.68
CA LYS A 155 11.16 1.47 7.12
C LYS A 155 12.34 2.11 6.37
N TRP A 156 12.07 3.01 5.43
CA TRP A 156 13.13 3.59 4.58
C TRP A 156 14.02 4.56 5.36
N THR A 157 13.48 5.24 6.37
CA THR A 157 14.29 6.04 7.32
C THR A 157 15.25 5.13 8.10
N LEU A 158 14.78 3.99 8.60
CA LEU A 158 15.63 3.02 9.30
C LEU A 158 16.69 2.42 8.37
N SER A 159 16.35 2.15 7.09
CA SER A 159 17.32 1.72 6.09
C SER A 159 18.44 2.75 5.90
N LEU A 160 18.13 4.03 5.76
CA LEU A 160 19.13 5.11 5.65
C LEU A 160 20.01 5.22 6.90
N LEU A 161 19.42 5.11 8.09
CA LEU A 161 20.17 5.19 9.35
C LEU A 161 21.12 4.00 9.52
N ALA A 162 20.73 2.83 9.01
CA ALA A 162 21.50 1.58 9.08
C ALA A 162 22.55 1.41 7.98
N LEU A 163 22.66 2.33 7.01
CA LEU A 163 23.70 2.27 5.97
C LEU A 163 25.10 2.43 6.59
N ASP A 164 26.04 1.57 6.18
CA ASP A 164 27.45 1.68 6.55
C ASP A 164 28.09 2.86 5.81
N SER A 165 28.09 2.83 4.46
CA SER A 165 28.54 3.95 3.65
C SER A 165 27.36 4.87 3.30
N ARG A 166 27.48 6.17 3.59
CA ARG A 166 26.48 7.20 3.25
C ARG A 166 26.91 7.98 2.01
N SER A 167 27.04 7.27 0.89
CA SER A 167 27.29 7.86 -0.43
C SER A 167 25.98 8.17 -1.15
N LEU A 168 26.06 8.93 -2.25
CA LEU A 168 24.91 9.14 -3.14
C LEU A 168 24.40 7.81 -3.70
N THR A 169 25.30 6.89 -4.05
CA THR A 169 24.94 5.57 -4.61
C THR A 169 24.11 4.74 -3.62
N THR A 170 24.45 4.78 -2.33
CA THR A 170 23.73 3.99 -1.31
C THR A 170 22.46 4.67 -0.81
N SER A 171 22.46 5.99 -0.71
CA SER A 171 21.43 6.75 -0.01
C SER A 171 20.32 7.27 -0.94
N LEU A 172 20.61 7.53 -2.21
CA LEU A 172 19.70 8.26 -3.10
C LEU A 172 18.34 7.56 -3.28
N TYR A 173 18.35 6.24 -3.51
CA TYR A 173 17.12 5.47 -3.72
C TYR A 173 16.26 5.37 -2.43
N PRO A 174 16.78 4.94 -1.26
CA PRO A 174 16.00 5.00 -0.02
C PRO A 174 15.52 6.41 0.35
N LEU A 175 16.35 7.44 0.10
CA LEU A 175 15.99 8.83 0.39
C LEU A 175 14.85 9.32 -0.49
N SER A 176 14.87 9.02 -1.79
CA SER A 176 13.75 9.38 -2.68
C SER A 176 12.46 8.72 -2.22
N LEU A 177 12.52 7.49 -1.70
CA LEU A 177 11.37 6.78 -1.18
C LEU A 177 10.82 7.42 0.10
N VAL A 178 11.69 7.86 1.03
CA VAL A 178 11.24 8.65 2.19
C VAL A 178 10.54 9.92 1.74
N VAL A 179 11.12 10.66 0.80
CA VAL A 179 10.58 11.93 0.29
C VAL A 179 9.24 11.71 -0.42
N SER A 180 9.17 10.77 -1.36
CA SER A 180 7.96 10.47 -2.14
C SER A 180 6.82 9.99 -1.25
N ASN A 181 7.09 9.07 -0.31
CA ASN A 181 6.06 8.60 0.62
C ASN A 181 5.60 9.71 1.58
N SER A 182 6.51 10.57 2.04
CA SER A 182 6.17 11.72 2.89
C SER A 182 5.31 12.74 2.14
N ALA A 183 5.70 13.10 0.91
CA ALA A 183 4.94 14.00 0.06
C ALA A 183 3.54 13.44 -0.22
N PHE A 184 3.44 12.13 -0.46
CA PHE A 184 2.17 11.47 -0.69
C PHE A 184 1.28 11.42 0.56
N ALA A 185 1.86 11.13 1.74
CA ALA A 185 1.13 11.17 3.00
C ALA A 185 0.58 12.58 3.28
N VAL A 186 1.41 13.62 3.11
CA VAL A 186 1.00 15.03 3.25
C VAL A 186 -0.14 15.37 2.28
N LEU A 187 -0.03 14.95 1.01
CA LEU A 187 -1.09 15.15 0.02
C LEU A 187 -2.43 14.59 0.51
N ILE A 188 -2.45 13.34 1.01
CA ILE A 188 -3.67 12.72 1.51
C ILE A 188 -4.21 13.49 2.72
N PHE A 189 -3.38 13.82 3.71
CA PHE A 189 -3.80 14.54 4.90
C PHE A 189 -4.41 15.91 4.57
N VAL A 190 -3.76 16.69 3.71
CA VAL A 190 -4.26 18.00 3.27
C VAL A 190 -5.57 17.83 2.50
N ARG A 191 -5.65 16.86 1.58
CA ARG A 191 -6.87 16.62 0.78
C ARG A 191 -8.06 16.21 1.63
N ARG A 192 -7.86 15.30 2.59
CA ARG A 192 -8.91 14.87 3.53
C ARG A 192 -9.39 16.04 4.40
N SER A 193 -8.45 16.85 4.90
CA SER A 193 -8.77 18.03 5.72
C SER A 193 -9.60 19.07 4.96
N LEU A 194 -9.26 19.32 3.69
CA LEU A 194 -10.01 20.24 2.83
C LEU A 194 -11.41 19.73 2.47
N LEU A 195 -11.56 18.42 2.26
CA LEU A 195 -12.87 17.81 1.97
C LEU A 195 -13.75 17.70 3.21
N SER A 196 -13.19 17.40 4.38
CA SER A 196 -13.88 17.35 5.67
C SER A 196 -14.41 18.73 6.08
N LYS A 197 -13.62 19.80 5.91
CA LYS A 197 -14.10 21.18 6.11
C LYS A 197 -15.23 21.58 5.16
N ARG A 198 -15.29 20.97 3.96
CA ARG A 198 -16.31 21.27 2.95
C ARG A 198 -17.62 20.50 3.16
N ASN A 199 -17.59 19.33 3.79
CA ASN A 199 -18.79 18.61 4.19
C ASN A 199 -18.71 18.19 5.67
N ARG A 200 -19.46 18.90 6.52
CA ARG A 200 -19.54 18.66 7.98
C ARG A 200 -20.15 17.29 8.36
N SER A 201 -20.62 16.48 7.40
CA SER A 201 -21.16 15.13 7.65
C SER A 201 -20.14 13.99 7.55
N TRP A 202 -18.87 14.26 7.17
CA TRP A 202 -17.85 13.21 6.91
C TRP A 202 -16.92 12.96 8.09
N ALA A 203 -16.94 13.87 9.09
CA ALA A 203 -16.13 13.76 10.30
C ALA A 203 -16.41 12.48 11.12
N SER A 204 -17.55 11.82 10.90
CA SER A 204 -17.90 10.54 11.52
C SER A 204 -17.10 9.35 10.97
N HIS A 205 -16.60 9.39 9.73
CA HIS A 205 -15.90 8.24 9.12
C HIS A 205 -14.43 8.11 9.58
N ASP A 206 -13.76 9.22 9.92
CA ASP A 206 -12.35 9.21 10.35
C ASP A 206 -12.17 8.61 11.76
N LEU A 207 -13.09 8.89 12.69
CA LEU A 207 -13.10 8.27 14.03
C LEU A 207 -13.43 6.77 13.96
N ILE A 208 -14.24 6.39 12.99
CA ILE A 208 -14.60 5.01 12.71
C ILE A 208 -13.41 4.25 12.09
N SER A 209 -12.61 4.84 11.21
CA SER A 209 -11.42 4.21 10.62
C SER A 209 -10.30 4.00 11.65
N ILE A 210 -10.07 4.95 12.57
CA ILE A 210 -9.11 4.79 13.68
C ILE A 210 -9.62 3.73 14.65
N GLY A 211 -10.93 3.73 14.96
CA GLY A 211 -11.57 2.72 15.80
C GLY A 211 -11.57 1.31 15.20
N TYR A 212 -11.73 1.15 13.88
CA TYR A 212 -11.61 -0.15 13.20
C TYR A 212 -10.17 -0.66 13.17
N THR A 213 -9.19 0.22 13.00
CA THR A 213 -7.77 -0.16 12.98
C THR A 213 -7.30 -0.62 14.37
N LEU A 214 -7.76 0.05 15.43
CA LEU A 214 -7.57 -0.40 16.82
C LEU A 214 -8.34 -1.69 17.12
N LYS A 215 -9.56 -1.85 16.59
CA LYS A 215 -10.32 -3.10 16.68
C LYS A 215 -9.65 -4.27 15.96
N ILE A 216 -8.93 -4.05 14.86
CA ILE A 216 -8.19 -5.11 14.14
C ILE A 216 -6.91 -5.49 14.90
N LEU A 217 -6.20 -4.51 15.47
CA LEU A 217 -5.02 -4.78 16.31
C LEU A 217 -5.37 -5.45 17.66
N PHE A 218 -6.55 -5.18 18.21
CA PHE A 218 -7.02 -5.70 19.50
C PHE A 218 -8.28 -6.56 19.40
N TRP A 219 -8.52 -7.23 18.27
CA TRP A 219 -9.72 -8.05 18.10
C TRP A 219 -9.67 -9.29 19.02
N LYS A 220 -10.28 -9.17 20.21
CA LYS A 220 -10.75 -10.31 21.00
C LYS A 220 -12.19 -10.64 20.58
N PRO A 221 -12.54 -11.91 20.30
CA PRO A 221 -13.90 -12.28 19.99
C PRO A 221 -14.72 -12.30 21.29
N GLY A 222 -15.48 -11.23 21.52
CA GLY A 222 -16.51 -11.22 22.56
C GLY A 222 -16.78 -9.84 23.16
N CYS A 223 -17.82 -9.17 22.67
CA CYS A 223 -18.96 -8.69 23.47
C CYS A 223 -19.90 -7.89 22.55
N LYS A 224 -21.16 -8.30 22.48
CA LYS A 224 -22.20 -7.55 21.76
C LYS A 224 -22.64 -6.38 22.63
N SER A 225 -22.51 -5.17 22.11
CA SER A 225 -23.21 -3.98 22.60
C SER A 225 -24.71 -4.16 22.37
N GLY A 226 -25.49 -4.11 23.45
CA GLY A 226 -26.94 -4.11 23.39
C GLY A 226 -27.48 -2.78 22.87
N THR A 227 -28.51 -2.87 22.02
CA THR A 227 -29.48 -1.80 21.82
C THR A 227 -30.85 -2.44 21.65
N HIS A 228 -31.78 -1.98 22.49
CA HIS A 228 -33.21 -2.29 22.48
C HIS A 228 -33.86 -2.11 21.10
N GLY A 229 -34.80 -2.99 20.77
CA GLY A 229 -35.68 -2.86 19.61
C GLY A 229 -36.61 -4.06 19.44
N GLN A 230 -37.73 -4.00 20.16
CA GLN A 230 -39.04 -4.64 19.91
C GLN A 230 -39.10 -6.10 19.40
N GLU A 231 -39.55 -6.97 20.30
CA GLU A 231 -40.08 -8.30 20.01
C GLU A 231 -41.37 -8.21 19.17
N THR A 232 -41.38 -8.88 18.02
CA THR A 232 -42.61 -9.43 17.43
C THR A 232 -42.42 -10.94 17.33
N GLY A 233 -43.26 -11.66 18.09
CA GLY A 233 -43.08 -13.07 18.36
C GLY A 233 -43.54 -13.97 17.23
N ILE A 234 -42.69 -14.95 16.86
CA ILE A 234 -43.10 -16.20 16.22
C ILE A 234 -42.13 -17.34 16.62
N PHE A 235 -41.77 -17.54 17.90
CA PHE A 235 -41.12 -18.80 18.34
C PHE A 235 -41.28 -19.03 19.85
N PRO A 236 -41.45 -20.29 20.31
CA PRO A 236 -41.71 -20.60 21.71
C PRO A 236 -40.48 -20.32 22.60
N PRO A 237 -40.69 -20.05 23.91
CA PRO A 237 -39.62 -19.68 24.83
C PRO A 237 -38.55 -20.78 25.01
N LEU A 238 -37.30 -20.35 25.14
CA LEU A 238 -36.04 -21.11 25.12
C LEU A 238 -35.83 -22.14 26.26
N ARG A 239 -36.87 -22.57 26.97
CA ARG A 239 -36.74 -23.47 28.13
C ARG A 239 -36.93 -24.96 27.85
N SER A 240 -37.22 -25.38 26.61
CA SER A 240 -37.60 -26.78 26.33
C SER A 240 -36.67 -27.59 25.42
N LEU A 241 -35.50 -27.08 24.98
CA LEU A 241 -34.61 -27.84 24.09
C LEU A 241 -33.32 -28.28 24.78
N ARG A 242 -33.29 -29.57 25.16
CA ARG A 242 -32.30 -30.21 26.06
C ARG A 242 -31.04 -30.75 25.37
N ARG A 243 -30.82 -30.52 24.05
CA ARG A 243 -29.68 -31.10 23.31
C ARG A 243 -28.85 -30.04 22.57
N PRO A 244 -27.52 -29.93 22.83
CA PRO A 244 -26.65 -28.88 22.28
C PRO A 244 -26.58 -28.79 20.75
N TRP A 245 -26.70 -29.91 20.04
CA TRP A 245 -26.51 -29.97 18.57
C TRP A 245 -27.61 -29.28 17.74
N LEU A 246 -28.81 -29.09 18.30
CA LEU A 246 -29.90 -28.36 17.64
C LEU A 246 -29.65 -26.83 17.59
N ARG A 247 -28.77 -26.31 18.44
CA ARG A 247 -28.35 -24.89 18.41
C ARG A 247 -27.41 -24.61 17.23
N SER A 248 -26.55 -25.57 16.88
CA SER A 248 -25.61 -25.47 15.77
C SER A 248 -26.32 -25.45 14.41
N LEU A 249 -27.39 -26.23 14.24
CA LEU A 249 -28.23 -26.23 13.03
C LEU A 249 -28.95 -24.90 12.81
N ARG A 250 -29.38 -24.22 13.90
CA ARG A 250 -30.01 -22.89 13.79
C ARG A 250 -29.00 -21.79 13.44
N ILE A 251 -27.75 -21.90 13.92
CA ILE A 251 -26.65 -21.01 13.53
C ILE A 251 -26.28 -21.21 12.05
N LEU A 252 -26.24 -22.46 11.58
CA LEU A 252 -26.03 -22.78 10.16
C LEU A 252 -27.18 -22.29 9.27
N ALA A 253 -28.43 -22.45 9.71
CA ALA A 253 -29.61 -21.95 8.97
C ALA A 253 -29.69 -20.41 8.94
N LEU A 254 -29.27 -19.73 10.02
CA LEU A 254 -29.15 -18.27 10.08
C LEU A 254 -27.96 -17.77 9.23
N ALA A 255 -26.84 -18.50 9.19
CA ALA A 255 -25.69 -18.17 8.34
C ALA A 255 -26.02 -18.32 6.85
N LEU A 256 -26.77 -19.36 6.47
CA LEU A 256 -27.22 -19.59 5.10
C LEU A 256 -28.32 -18.59 4.66
N SER A 257 -29.19 -18.17 5.58
CA SER A 257 -30.20 -17.13 5.29
C SER A 257 -29.58 -15.73 5.15
N CYS A 258 -28.48 -15.46 5.86
CA CYS A 258 -27.75 -14.18 5.76
C CYS A 258 -26.94 -14.05 4.46
N SER A 259 -26.53 -15.18 3.85
CA SER A 259 -25.84 -15.20 2.54
C SER A 259 -26.75 -14.79 1.37
N ARG A 260 -28.08 -14.71 1.56
CA ARG A 260 -29.05 -14.37 0.51
C ARG A 260 -29.62 -12.96 0.61
N ALA A 261 -29.16 -12.14 1.55
CA ALA A 261 -29.50 -10.72 1.59
C ALA A 261 -28.80 -10.01 0.42
N LYS A 262 -29.51 -9.84 -0.70
CA LYS A 262 -29.14 -8.92 -1.77
C LYS A 262 -28.76 -7.57 -1.15
N MET A 263 -27.51 -7.16 -1.31
CA MET A 263 -27.14 -5.75 -1.13
C MET A 263 -27.98 -4.95 -2.13
N THR A 264 -28.98 -4.23 -1.62
CA THR A 264 -29.58 -3.13 -2.36
C THR A 264 -28.49 -2.08 -2.57
N PRO A 265 -28.19 -1.68 -3.82
CA PRO A 265 -27.22 -0.64 -4.04
C PRO A 265 -27.76 0.64 -3.40
N LEU A 266 -26.97 1.24 -2.51
CA LEU A 266 -27.26 2.59 -2.01
C LEU A 266 -27.33 3.50 -3.22
N ARG A 267 -28.47 4.18 -3.37
CA ARG A 267 -28.74 5.13 -4.46
C ARG A 267 -27.73 6.27 -4.33
N GLU A 268 -26.66 6.23 -5.12
CA GLU A 268 -25.72 7.34 -5.21
C GLU A 268 -26.46 8.54 -5.81
N HIS A 269 -26.66 9.59 -5.01
CA HIS A 269 -27.02 10.88 -5.56
C HIS A 269 -25.79 11.45 -6.28
N PRO A 270 -25.86 11.75 -7.58
CA PRO A 270 -24.73 12.32 -8.30
C PRO A 270 -24.45 13.71 -7.71
N VAL A 271 -23.29 13.84 -7.06
CA VAL A 271 -22.75 15.14 -6.65
C VAL A 271 -22.32 15.84 -7.95
N PRO A 272 -22.88 17.02 -8.30
CA PRO A 272 -22.48 17.71 -9.51
C PRO A 272 -21.01 18.13 -9.37
N LEU A 273 -20.15 17.57 -10.23
CA LEU A 273 -18.75 17.93 -10.32
C LEU A 273 -18.62 19.29 -11.03
N PRO A 274 -17.84 20.24 -10.50
CA PRO A 274 -17.63 21.52 -11.17
C PRO A 274 -16.85 21.30 -12.47
N ASN A 275 -17.41 21.85 -13.56
CA ASN A 275 -17.03 21.70 -14.98
C ASN A 275 -15.60 22.18 -15.34
N ASN A 276 -14.76 22.53 -14.36
CA ASN A 276 -13.48 23.21 -14.58
C ASN A 276 -12.24 22.35 -14.27
N LYS A 277 -12.42 21.09 -13.85
CA LYS A 277 -11.29 20.22 -13.45
C LYS A 277 -10.47 19.64 -14.60
N TYR A 278 -11.05 19.54 -15.80
CA TYR A 278 -10.34 19.00 -16.97
C TYR A 278 -9.42 20.03 -17.63
N ARG A 279 -9.66 21.34 -17.43
CA ARG A 279 -8.99 22.43 -18.18
C ARG A 279 -7.53 22.67 -17.78
N PHE A 280 -7.14 22.30 -16.57
CA PHE A 280 -5.74 22.44 -16.12
C PHE A 280 -4.85 21.31 -16.66
N TRP A 281 -5.32 20.07 -16.59
CA TRP A 281 -4.53 18.90 -17.03
C TRP A 281 -4.49 18.76 -18.56
N THR A 282 -5.54 19.20 -19.29
CA THR A 282 -5.49 19.26 -20.76
C THR A 282 -4.51 20.32 -21.28
N ARG A 283 -4.24 21.38 -20.51
CA ARG A 283 -3.23 22.39 -20.88
C ARG A 283 -1.78 21.95 -20.66
N VAL A 284 -1.53 21.08 -19.66
CA VAL A 284 -0.17 20.66 -19.32
C VAL A 284 0.25 19.37 -20.05
N PHE A 285 -0.69 18.47 -20.35
CA PHE A 285 -0.37 17.15 -20.93
C PHE A 285 -1.20 16.79 -22.19
N GLY A 286 -1.98 17.72 -22.74
CA GLY A 286 -2.81 17.47 -23.91
C GLY A 286 -2.05 17.60 -25.23
N GLY A 287 -1.25 16.59 -25.58
CA GLY A 287 -0.90 16.33 -26.97
C GLY A 287 -2.18 15.97 -27.75
N LYS A 288 -2.38 16.64 -28.90
CA LYS A 288 -3.51 16.39 -29.82
C LYS A 288 -3.64 14.90 -30.12
N LYS A 289 -4.85 14.38 -29.98
CA LYS A 289 -5.26 13.16 -30.66
C LYS A 289 -5.71 13.54 -32.07
N GLU A 290 -4.96 13.13 -33.07
CA GLU A 290 -5.50 12.74 -34.39
C GLU A 290 -5.45 11.22 -34.46
#